data_AF-A0A147ENI1-F1
#
_entry.id   AF-A0A147ENI1-F1
#
_cell.length_a   1.000
_cell.length_b   1.000
_cell.length_c   1.000
_cell.angle_alpha   90.00
_cell.angle_beta   90.00
_cell.angle_gamma   90.00
#
_symmetry.space_group_name_H-M   'P 1'
#
loop_
_entity.id
_entity.type
_entity.pdbx_description
1 polymer ?
#
loop_
_entity_poly.entity_id
_entity_poly.type
_entity_poly.pdbx_seq_one_letter_code
_entity_poly.pdbx_strand_id
1 'polypeptide(L)' 'MSDTRAETGADRPSVVAEVVRGTPTEEELAAAVVVVSEAYAREVADATASDAPPRSRWELSARGLRTPLDRTAGWQSFTA' A
#
# COMPACT_ATOMS: atom_id res chain seq x y z
N MET A 1 -20.10 1.33 20.40
CA MET A 1 -20.74 1.83 19.16
C MET A 1 -19.72 1.69 18.05
N SER A 2 -19.87 0.62 17.26
CA SER A 2 -19.05 0.35 16.08
C SER A 2 -19.59 1.15 14.88
N ASP A 3 -18.70 1.73 14.08
CA ASP A 3 -18.91 1.95 12.63
C ASP A 3 -17.55 2.27 11.95
N THR A 4 -16.94 1.33 11.23
CA THR A 4 -17.00 1.09 9.75
C THR A 4 -16.36 2.20 8.90
N ARG A 5 -15.05 2.03 8.59
CA ARG A 5 -14.50 1.93 7.22
C ARG A 5 -12.97 1.84 7.27
N ALA A 6 -12.47 0.64 7.54
CA ALA A 6 -11.17 0.19 7.04
C ALA A 6 -11.20 -1.32 6.79
N GLU A 7 -12.33 -1.84 6.28
CA GLU A 7 -12.31 -3.13 5.59
C GLU A 7 -11.78 -2.88 4.17
N THR A 8 -10.48 -2.63 4.06
CA THR A 8 -9.82 -2.62 2.75
C THR A 8 -9.39 -4.06 2.47
N GLY A 9 -10.29 -4.87 1.91
CA GLY A 9 -9.98 -5.98 1.00
C GLY A 9 -8.95 -7.05 1.41
N ALA A 10 -8.54 -7.12 2.68
CA ALA A 10 -7.42 -7.95 3.14
C ALA A 10 -7.72 -9.46 3.14
N ASP A 11 -8.99 -9.85 2.99
CA ASP A 11 -9.42 -11.26 3.01
C ASP A 11 -9.63 -11.86 1.61
N ARG A 12 -9.54 -11.04 0.55
CA ARG A 12 -9.39 -11.58 -0.80
C ARG A 12 -7.91 -11.77 -1.07
N PRO A 13 -7.45 -12.95 -1.53
CA PRO A 13 -6.09 -13.09 -2.01
C PRO A 13 -5.86 -12.00 -3.06
N SER A 14 -4.82 -11.18 -2.85
CA SER A 14 -4.45 -10.16 -3.83
C SER A 14 -4.22 -10.86 -5.15
N VAL A 15 -4.96 -10.47 -6.19
CA VAL A 15 -4.75 -11.02 -7.54
C VAL A 15 -3.33 -10.65 -7.96
N VAL A 16 -2.46 -11.65 -8.07
CA VAL A 16 -1.04 -11.46 -8.40
C VAL A 16 -0.85 -11.23 -9.90
N ALA A 17 -1.71 -11.82 -10.74
CA ALA A 17 -1.71 -11.64 -12.19
C ALA A 17 -3.08 -12.00 -12.80
N GLU A 18 -3.38 -11.45 -13.98
CA GLU A 18 -4.59 -11.73 -14.77
C GLU A 18 -4.21 -12.14 -16.20
N VAL A 19 -4.79 -13.24 -16.70
CA VAL A 19 -4.60 -13.69 -18.08
C VAL A 19 -5.61 -12.96 -18.98
N VAL A 20 -5.14 -11.99 -19.76
CA VAL A 20 -6.01 -11.19 -20.64
C VAL A 20 -6.36 -11.93 -21.95
N ARG A 21 -5.51 -12.87 -22.40
CA ARG A 21 -5.71 -13.62 -23.65
C ARG A 21 -5.01 -14.98 -23.62
N GLY A 22 -5.61 -15.96 -24.30
CA GLY A 22 -5.07 -17.31 -24.46
C GLY A 22 -5.49 -18.24 -23.34
N THR A 23 -4.96 -19.47 -23.37
CA THR A 23 -5.24 -20.50 -22.36
C THR A 23 -3.91 -21.15 -21.97
N PRO A 24 -3.09 -20.49 -21.14
CA PRO A 24 -1.79 -21.02 -20.73
C PRO A 24 -1.98 -22.31 -19.92
N THR A 25 -0.99 -23.19 -19.99
CA THR A 25 -0.98 -24.38 -19.14
C THR A 25 -0.64 -24.02 -17.69
N GLU A 26 -0.89 -24.96 -16.76
CA GLU A 26 -0.54 -24.77 -15.35
C GLU A 26 0.97 -24.59 -15.18
N GLU A 27 1.77 -25.31 -15.96
CA GLU A 27 3.23 -25.22 -15.95
C GLU A 27 3.73 -23.86 -16.45
N GLU A 28 3.10 -23.31 -17.50
CA GLU A 28 3.45 -21.99 -18.03
C GLU A 28 3.11 -20.89 -17.02
N LEU A 29 1.95 -20.99 -16.35
CA LEU A 29 1.57 -20.07 -15.28
C LEU A 29 2.53 -20.16 -14.09
N ALA A 30 2.90 -21.38 -13.67
CA ALA A 30 3.85 -21.59 -12.58
C ALA A 30 5.22 -21.00 -12.93
N ALA A 31 5.72 -21.24 -14.15
CA ALA A 31 6.97 -20.67 -14.63
C ALA A 31 6.94 -19.13 -14.61
N ALA A 32 5.86 -18.52 -15.07
CA ALA A 32 5.70 -17.07 -15.05
C ALA A 32 5.73 -16.51 -13.62
N VAL A 33 4.98 -17.13 -12.69
CA VAL A 33 4.96 -16.72 -11.28
C VAL A 33 6.35 -16.83 -10.65
N VAL A 34 7.06 -17.93 -10.87
CA VAL A 34 8.41 -18.13 -10.33
C VAL A 34 9.37 -17.06 -10.85
N VAL A 35 9.39 -16.83 -12.16
CA VAL A 35 10.31 -15.84 -12.77
C VAL A 35 10.04 -14.43 -12.26
N VAL A 36 8.77 -14.02 -12.19
CA VAL A 36 8.38 -12.69 -11.71
C VAL A 36 8.71 -12.55 -10.22
N SER A 37 8.43 -13.57 -9.41
CA SER A 37 8.72 -13.55 -7.97
C SER A 37 10.22 -13.46 -7.70
N GLU A 38 11.05 -14.20 -8.44
CA GLU A 38 12.51 -14.14 -8.33
C GLU A 38 13.08 -12.79 -8.79
N ALA A 39 12.49 -12.19 -9.83
CA ALA A 39 12.88 -10.85 -10.26
C ALA A 39 12.51 -9.79 -9.21
N TYR A 40 11.29 -9.87 -8.67
CA TYR A 40 10.81 -8.99 -7.62
C TYR A 40 11.64 -9.12 -6.34
N ALA A 41 11.99 -10.34 -5.92
CA ALA A 41 12.81 -10.56 -4.73
C ALA A 41 14.21 -9.91 -4.85
N ARG A 42 14.82 -9.97 -6.04
CA ARG A 42 16.08 -9.27 -6.32
C ARG A 42 15.92 -7.76 -6.29
N GLU A 43 14.86 -7.23 -6.91
CA GLU A 43 14.57 -5.79 -6.91
C GLU A 43 14.37 -5.26 -5.48
N VAL A 44 13.63 -6.00 -4.64
CA VAL A 44 13.42 -5.65 -3.22
C VAL A 44 14.74 -5.70 -2.45
N ALA A 45 15.60 -6.69 -2.70
CA ALA A 45 16.90 -6.78 -2.02
C ALA A 45 17.83 -5.63 -2.39
N ASP A 46 17.77 -5.15 -3.64
CA ASP A 46 18.58 -4.05 -4.14
C ASP A 46 17.95 -2.66 -3.86
N ALA A 47 16.72 -2.62 -3.34
CA ALA A 47 16.01 -1.39 -3.07
C ALA A 47 16.71 -0.58 -1.96
N THR A 48 17.07 0.66 -2.29
CA THR A 48 17.65 1.63 -1.33
C THR A 48 16.61 2.66 -0.87
N ALA A 49 15.47 2.72 -1.55
CA ALA A 49 14.36 3.57 -1.14
C ALA A 49 13.71 3.01 0.14
N SER A 50 13.20 3.91 0.99
CA SER A 50 12.43 3.50 2.16
C SER A 50 11.01 3.12 1.74
N ASP A 51 10.48 2.03 2.31
CA ASP A 51 9.07 1.64 2.18
C ASP A 51 8.11 2.56 2.94
N ALA A 52 8.65 3.47 3.77
CA ALA A 52 7.83 4.42 4.49
C ALA A 52 7.15 5.38 3.49
N PRO A 53 5.86 5.72 3.71
CA PRO A 53 5.19 6.68 2.85
C PRO A 53 5.97 8.00 2.84
N PRO A 54 6.25 8.59 1.67
CA PRO A 54 7.00 9.82 1.60
C PRO A 54 6.20 10.94 2.29
N ARG A 55 6.92 11.87 2.93
CA ARG A 55 6.28 13.07 3.49
C ARG A 55 5.57 13.82 2.37
N SER A 56 4.31 14.16 2.63
CA SER A 56 3.51 14.96 1.72
C SER A 56 4.12 16.35 1.54
N ARG A 57 3.88 16.96 0.37
CA ARG A 57 4.29 18.35 0.10
C ARG A 57 3.72 19.32 1.15
N TRP A 58 2.54 19.04 1.67
CA TRP A 58 1.92 19.81 2.73
C TRP A 58 2.73 19.73 4.02
N GLU A 59 3.08 18.53 4.50
CA GLU A 59 3.92 18.34 5.70
C GLU A 59 5.30 19.01 5.56
N LEU A 60 5.89 18.98 4.36
CA LEU A 60 7.16 19.66 4.11
C LEU A 60 7.02 21.19 4.10
N SER A 61 5.88 21.72 3.65
CA SER A 61 5.62 23.16 3.53
C SER A 61 4.98 23.79 4.77
N ALA A 62 4.45 22.98 5.69
CA ALA A 62 3.89 23.42 6.95
C ALA A 62 5.03 23.97 7.81
N ARG A 63 5.31 25.28 7.67
CA ARG A 63 6.17 26.01 8.61
C ARG A 63 5.60 25.75 10.00
N GLY A 64 6.46 25.41 10.97
CA GLY A 64 6.17 24.81 12.28
C GLY A 64 5.26 25.57 13.25
N LEU A 65 4.23 26.23 12.73
CA LEU A 65 3.22 27.04 13.39
C LEU A 65 1.87 26.31 13.47
N ARG A 66 1.75 25.08 12.94
CA ARG A 66 0.49 24.31 12.95
C ARG A 66 0.75 22.84 13.23
N THR A 67 0.39 22.39 14.42
CA THR A 67 0.20 20.96 14.72
C THR A 67 -0.87 20.42 13.76
N PRO A 68 -0.60 19.32 13.04
CA PRO A 68 -1.62 18.67 12.22
C PRO A 68 -2.85 18.32 13.06
N LEU A 69 -4.04 18.46 12.50
CA LEU A 69 -5.29 18.12 13.19
C LEU A 69 -5.28 16.63 13.54
N ASP A 70 -5.42 16.33 14.83
CA ASP A 70 -5.58 14.96 15.32
C ASP A 70 -6.95 14.42 14.90
N ARG A 71 -6.96 13.61 13.84
CA ARG A 71 -8.18 13.00 13.30
C ARG A 71 -8.76 11.92 14.23
N THR A 72 -7.98 11.42 15.19
CA THR A 72 -8.43 10.43 16.16
C THR A 72 -9.13 11.07 17.37
N ALA A 73 -8.83 12.33 17.66
CA ALA A 73 -9.46 13.11 18.73
C ALA A 73 -10.91 13.55 18.44
N GLY A 74 -11.45 13.23 17.25
CA GLY A 74 -12.78 13.65 16.82
C GLY A 74 -12.89 15.15 16.52
N TRP A 75 -14.10 15.62 16.20
CA TRP A 75 -14.34 17.01 15.74
C TRP A 75 -14.40 18.05 16.86
N GLN A 76 -14.23 17.68 18.14
CA GLN A 76 -14.55 18.56 19.29
C GLN A 76 -13.34 19.06 20.08
N SER A 77 -12.14 18.73 19.64
CA SER A 77 -10.88 18.96 20.37
C SER A 77 -10.27 20.36 20.18
N PHE A 78 -10.96 21.28 19.50
CA PHE A 78 -10.46 22.64 19.24
C PHE A 78 -10.98 23.70 20.24
N THR A 79 -11.81 23.31 21.22
CA THR A 79 -12.45 24.24 22.18
C THR A 79 -11.87 24.20 23.60
N ALA A 80 -10.80 23.44 23.84
CA ALA A 80 -10.16 23.31 25.16
C ALA A 80 -8.94 24.23 25.29
#